data_AF-A0A397B7X6-F1
#
_entry.id   AF-A0A397B7X6-F1
#
_cell.length_a   1.000
_cell.length_b   1.000
_cell.length_c   1.000
_cell.angle_alpha   90.00
_cell.angle_beta   90.00
_cell.angle_gamma   90.00
#
_symmetry.space_group_name_H-M   'P 1'
#
loop_
_entity.id
_entity.type
_entity.pdbx_description
1 polymer ?
#
loop_
_entity_poly.entity_id
_entity_poly.type
_entity_poly.pdbx_seq_one_letter_code
_entity_poly.pdbx_strand_id
1 'polypeptide(L)'
;MWERVAFEYNRTAPSAWPERDGVSLKRRFQGLNNKTKPTGTSYCPPDVERAKRIYLAIESKVGAIELHDQEEYGDTASDPSEGGQDDMDEVDDVCVEDLVVTPRLGKDAADFVTAIKVEKNKPTLSMAAQRRSSLDNSIGMYNWKEQAELHRQEFLEREESKKEQAEQRRRDDETRRHELKDREEREREAYKREQQHELVMMSFMAKLLGNSN
;
A
#
# COMPACT_ATOMS: atom_id res chain seq x y z
N MET A 1 11.73 -19.58 -11.70
CA MET A 1 12.28 -18.91 -10.49
C MET A 1 12.29 -19.85 -9.29
N TRP A 2 11.15 -20.40 -8.86
CA TRP A 2 11.08 -21.34 -7.72
C TRP A 2 11.77 -22.69 -7.94
N GLU A 3 11.90 -23.17 -9.18
CA GLU A 3 12.69 -24.38 -9.47
C GLU A 3 14.17 -24.23 -9.13
N ARG A 4 14.75 -23.04 -9.35
CA ARG A 4 16.13 -22.77 -8.92
C ARG A 4 16.25 -22.78 -7.40
N VAL A 5 15.24 -22.27 -6.70
CA VAL A 5 15.19 -22.29 -5.22
C VAL A 5 15.06 -23.72 -4.71
N ALA A 6 14.25 -24.56 -5.34
CA ALA A 6 14.14 -25.98 -5.02
C ALA A 6 15.45 -26.73 -5.23
N PHE A 7 16.13 -26.48 -6.35
CA PHE A 7 17.44 -27.06 -6.62
C PHE A 7 18.46 -26.70 -5.53
N GLU A 8 18.58 -25.42 -5.17
CA GLU A 8 19.50 -24.96 -4.13
C GLU A 8 19.12 -25.49 -2.74
N TYR A 9 17.83 -25.51 -2.42
CA TYR A 9 17.31 -26.03 -1.16
C TYR A 9 17.62 -27.54 -1.03
N ASN A 10 17.34 -28.34 -2.05
CA ASN A 10 17.59 -29.79 -2.02
C ASN A 10 19.08 -30.12 -2.02
N ARG A 11 19.91 -29.29 -2.67
CA ARG A 11 21.38 -29.44 -2.63
C ARG A 11 21.96 -29.19 -1.23
N THR A 12 21.37 -28.25 -0.48
CA THR A 12 21.87 -27.83 0.84
C THR A 12 21.15 -28.50 2.01
N ALA A 13 20.01 -29.13 1.76
CA ALA A 13 19.26 -29.87 2.76
C ALA A 13 20.02 -31.12 3.22
N PRO A 14 19.85 -31.54 4.49
CA PRO A 14 20.36 -32.82 4.95
C PRO A 14 19.88 -33.96 4.06
N SER A 15 20.75 -34.90 3.70
CA SER A 15 20.42 -36.03 2.81
C SER A 15 19.29 -36.94 3.34
N ALA A 16 18.94 -36.84 4.62
CA ALA A 16 17.82 -37.56 5.23
C ALA A 16 16.45 -36.94 4.91
N TRP A 17 16.41 -35.75 4.32
CA TRP A 17 15.16 -35.04 4.04
C TRP A 17 14.70 -35.32 2.61
N PRO A 18 13.40 -35.57 2.39
CA PRO A 18 12.86 -35.71 1.04
C PRO A 18 13.08 -34.43 0.21
N GLU A 19 13.29 -34.61 -1.09
CA GLU A 19 13.37 -33.49 -2.03
C GLU A 19 12.05 -32.70 -2.03
N ARG A 20 12.18 -31.37 -2.02
CA ARG A 20 11.05 -30.44 -2.11
C ARG A 20 10.97 -29.84 -3.50
N ASP A 21 9.75 -29.77 -4.03
CA ASP A 21 9.46 -29.09 -5.28
C ASP A 21 9.33 -27.57 -5.09
N GLY A 22 9.47 -26.82 -6.19
CA GLY A 22 9.36 -25.37 -6.17
C GLY A 22 7.99 -24.89 -5.66
N VAL A 23 6.93 -25.66 -5.90
CA VAL A 23 5.56 -25.33 -5.48
C VAL A 23 5.38 -25.49 -3.96
N SER A 24 5.88 -26.57 -3.35
CA SER A 24 5.85 -26.75 -1.89
C SER A 24 6.64 -25.66 -1.18
N LEU A 25 7.83 -25.33 -1.68
CA LEU A 25 8.66 -24.27 -1.09
C LEU A 25 8.00 -22.90 -1.21
N LYS A 26 7.41 -22.58 -2.37
CA LYS A 26 6.64 -21.34 -2.56
C LYS A 26 5.49 -21.24 -1.56
N ARG A 27 4.71 -22.31 -1.40
CA ARG A 27 3.57 -22.36 -0.48
C ARG A 27 4.04 -22.18 0.98
N ARG A 28 5.13 -22.85 1.37
CA ARG A 28 5.70 -22.71 2.72
C ARG A 28 6.22 -21.31 2.97
N PHE A 29 6.92 -20.71 2.00
CA PHE A 29 7.42 -19.35 2.08
C PHE A 29 6.28 -18.35 2.24
N GLN A 30 5.26 -18.41 1.38
CA GLN A 30 4.09 -17.53 1.48
C GLN A 30 3.39 -17.70 2.83
N GLY A 31 3.26 -18.93 3.32
CA GLY A 31 2.69 -19.21 4.63
C GLY A 31 3.52 -18.70 5.82
N LEU A 32 4.82 -18.46 5.65
CA LEU A 32 5.67 -17.83 6.66
C LEU A 32 5.67 -16.31 6.52
N ASN A 33 5.78 -15.81 5.30
CA ASN A 33 5.85 -14.39 4.98
C ASN A 33 4.56 -13.65 5.31
N ASN A 34 3.41 -14.34 5.22
CA ASN A 34 2.10 -13.76 5.52
C ASN A 34 1.72 -13.88 6.99
N LYS A 35 2.55 -14.50 7.83
CA LYS A 35 2.34 -14.47 9.28
C LYS A 35 2.83 -13.13 9.81
N THR A 36 2.08 -12.56 10.74
CA THR A 36 2.57 -11.41 11.52
C THR A 36 3.90 -11.79 12.16
N LYS A 37 4.86 -10.85 12.14
CA LYS A 37 6.09 -11.03 12.92
C LYS A 37 5.66 -11.37 14.35
N PRO A 38 6.29 -12.35 15.02
CA PRO A 38 5.94 -12.65 16.40
C PRO A 38 6.11 -11.36 17.21
N THR A 39 4.99 -10.74 17.59
CA THR A 39 4.95 -9.62 18.53
C THR A 39 4.99 -10.20 19.93
N GLY A 40 6.15 -10.75 20.28
CA GLY A 40 6.40 -11.39 21.57
C GLY A 40 7.81 -11.03 21.98
N THR A 41 7.93 -10.31 23.09
CA THR A 41 9.20 -9.93 23.71
C THR A 41 10.07 -11.17 23.85
N SER A 42 11.21 -11.17 23.16
CA SER A 42 12.29 -12.10 23.47
C SER A 42 12.66 -11.87 24.92
N TYR A 43 12.45 -12.84 25.81
CA TYR A 43 13.03 -12.82 27.15
C TYR A 43 14.44 -12.20 27.06
N CYS A 44 14.60 -11.02 27.65
CA CYS A 44 15.85 -10.25 27.59
C CYS A 44 16.57 -10.52 28.91
N PRO A 45 17.68 -11.27 28.90
CA PRO A 45 18.38 -11.58 30.13
C PRO A 45 18.75 -10.30 30.89
N PRO A 46 18.70 -10.30 32.24
CA PRO A 46 18.93 -9.10 33.05
C PRO A 46 20.24 -8.38 32.75
N ASP A 47 21.28 -9.13 32.39
CA ASP A 47 22.59 -8.59 32.04
C ASP A 47 22.57 -7.81 30.72
N VAL A 48 21.80 -8.28 29.73
CA VAL A 48 21.63 -7.60 28.43
C VAL A 48 20.86 -6.31 28.61
N GLU A 49 19.84 -6.31 29.46
CA GLU A 49 19.09 -5.10 29.79
C GLU A 49 19.96 -4.09 30.55
N ARG A 50 20.78 -4.57 31.50
CA ARG A 50 21.73 -3.74 32.23
C ARG A 50 22.79 -3.14 31.29
N ALA A 51 23.33 -3.93 30.37
CA ALA A 51 24.30 -3.45 29.39
C ALA A 51 23.70 -2.37 28.46
N LYS A 52 22.48 -2.57 27.96
CA LYS A 52 21.77 -1.56 27.15
C LYS A 52 21.55 -0.25 27.91
N ARG A 53 21.17 -0.33 29.18
CA ARG A 53 21.03 0.86 30.05
C ARG A 53 22.34 1.63 30.21
N ILE A 54 23.45 0.92 30.41
CA ILE A 54 24.78 1.53 30.53
C ILE A 54 25.20 2.17 29.21
N TYR A 55 24.99 1.48 28.09
CA TYR A 55 25.29 1.98 26.75
C TYR A 55 24.55 3.29 26.45
N LEU A 56 23.25 3.35 26.67
CA LEU A 56 22.45 4.57 26.49
C LEU A 56 22.91 5.71 27.40
N ALA A 57 23.28 5.41 28.65
CA ALA A 57 23.82 6.41 29.58
C ALA A 57 25.19 6.95 29.13
N ILE A 58 25.99 6.15 28.42
CA ILE A 58 27.24 6.58 27.80
C ILE A 58 26.93 7.46 26.59
N GLU A 59 26.09 7.00 25.66
CA GLU A 59 25.73 7.78 24.46
C GLU A 59 25.14 9.15 24.81
N SER A 60 24.21 9.19 25.78
CA SER A 60 23.61 10.42 26.29
C SER A 60 24.65 11.41 26.83
N LYS A 61 25.75 10.91 27.41
CA LYS A 61 26.82 11.74 27.97
C LYS A 61 27.91 12.09 26.95
N VAL A 62 28.10 11.25 25.95
CA VAL A 62 29.15 11.41 24.93
C VAL A 62 28.67 12.29 23.76
N GLY A 63 27.38 12.61 23.67
CA GLY A 63 26.85 13.52 22.65
C GLY A 63 27.00 12.90 21.26
N ALA A 64 26.55 11.65 21.09
CA ALA A 64 26.53 11.01 19.79
C ALA A 64 25.53 11.74 18.87
N ILE A 65 26.01 12.19 17.72
CA ILE A 65 25.22 12.85 16.69
C ILE A 65 24.22 11.84 16.13
N GLU A 66 22.93 12.13 16.32
CA GLU A 66 21.79 11.38 15.78
C GLU A 66 21.77 11.54 14.25
N LEU A 67 22.08 10.46 13.52
CA LEU A 67 21.80 10.38 12.08
C LEU A 67 20.34 9.94 11.94
N HIS A 68 19.52 10.86 11.46
CA HIS A 68 18.07 10.77 11.37
C HIS A 68 17.66 9.82 10.23
N ASP A 69 17.20 8.60 10.57
CA ASP A 69 16.44 7.77 9.65
C ASP A 69 14.96 8.18 9.75
N GLN A 70 14.63 9.21 9.00
CA GLN A 70 13.32 9.85 8.97
C GLN A 70 12.27 8.98 8.24
N GLU A 71 11.17 8.73 8.94
CA GLU A 71 9.79 8.47 8.48
C GLU A 71 9.31 7.02 8.21
N GLU A 72 8.92 6.36 9.31
CA GLU A 72 7.81 5.40 9.37
C GLU A 72 6.49 6.18 9.59
N TYR A 73 5.68 6.34 8.54
CA TYR A 73 4.28 6.76 8.66
C TYR A 73 3.40 5.53 8.90
N GLY A 74 2.92 5.38 10.13
CA GLY A 74 1.71 4.62 10.44
C GLY A 74 0.67 5.55 11.02
N ASP A 75 -0.55 5.57 10.45
CA ASP A 75 -1.73 6.13 11.13
C ASP A 75 -2.97 5.28 10.84
N THR A 76 -3.35 4.55 11.89
CA THR A 76 -4.69 4.26 12.44
C THR A 76 -5.88 3.95 11.53
N ALA A 77 -6.50 2.78 11.78
CA ALA A 77 -7.78 2.72 12.49
C ALA A 77 -8.14 1.26 12.83
N SER A 78 -8.10 0.91 14.11
CA SER A 78 -8.80 -0.25 14.66
C SER A 78 -9.20 0.09 16.09
N ASP A 79 -10.50 0.04 16.33
CA ASP A 79 -11.18 0.16 17.62
C ASP A 79 -12.09 -1.10 17.77
N PRO A 80 -12.42 -1.59 18.98
CA PRO A 80 -12.21 -2.98 19.36
C PRO A 80 -13.54 -3.66 19.75
N SER A 81 -13.55 -4.98 19.96
CA SER A 81 -14.46 -5.67 20.91
C SER A 81 -14.09 -7.16 20.92
N GLU A 82 -13.34 -7.65 21.91
CA GLU A 82 -13.76 -8.16 23.23
C GLU A 82 -14.44 -9.55 23.22
N GLY A 83 -13.81 -10.51 23.92
CA GLY A 83 -14.50 -11.58 24.66
C GLY A 83 -14.43 -13.00 24.09
N GLY A 84 -13.80 -13.91 24.84
CA GLY A 84 -14.08 -15.36 24.74
C GLY A 84 -12.88 -16.25 25.03
N GLN A 85 -12.70 -16.60 26.29
CA GLN A 85 -11.67 -17.47 26.87
C GLN A 85 -12.15 -18.92 26.86
N ASP A 86 -11.34 -19.86 26.36
CA ASP A 86 -11.63 -21.28 26.49
C ASP A 86 -10.32 -22.06 26.63
N ASP A 87 -10.26 -22.80 27.71
CA ASP A 87 -9.10 -23.36 28.37
C ASP A 87 -8.44 -24.55 27.66
N MET A 88 -7.17 -24.75 28.01
CA MET A 88 -6.35 -25.92 27.71
C MET A 88 -6.99 -27.18 28.32
N ASP A 89 -7.04 -28.28 27.56
CA ASP A 89 -6.87 -29.61 28.17
C ASP A 89 -6.16 -30.58 27.22
N GLU A 90 -5.18 -31.23 27.83
CA GLU A 90 -4.19 -32.19 27.37
C GLU A 90 -4.85 -33.56 27.13
N VAL A 91 -4.53 -34.24 26.02
CA VAL A 91 -4.91 -35.65 25.84
C VAL A 91 -3.66 -36.51 25.71
N ASP A 92 -3.39 -37.18 26.82
CA ASP A 92 -2.42 -38.25 26.99
C ASP A 92 -2.84 -39.51 26.21
N ASP A 93 -1.82 -40.25 25.80
CA ASP A 93 -1.84 -41.48 25.01
C ASP A 93 -2.15 -42.69 25.90
N VAL A 94 -3.23 -43.45 25.65
CA VAL A 94 -3.35 -44.85 26.12
C VAL A 94 -4.13 -45.72 25.14
N CYS A 95 -3.48 -46.81 24.71
CA CYS A 95 -4.02 -47.93 23.94
C CYS A 95 -4.90 -48.85 24.82
N VAL A 96 -5.95 -49.48 24.27
CA VAL A 96 -6.12 -50.95 24.13
C VAL A 96 -7.59 -51.45 24.02
N GLU A 97 -7.75 -52.44 23.12
CA GLU A 97 -8.57 -53.67 23.17
C GLU A 97 -10.13 -53.68 23.08
N ASP A 98 -10.56 -54.37 22.01
CA ASP A 98 -11.68 -55.32 21.82
C ASP A 98 -13.07 -54.96 22.41
N LEU A 99 -13.94 -54.39 21.56
CA LEU A 99 -15.32 -54.07 21.91
C LEU A 99 -16.27 -55.24 21.60
N VAL A 100 -16.49 -56.11 22.58
CA VAL A 100 -17.65 -57.02 22.61
C VAL A 100 -18.91 -56.21 22.91
N VAL A 101 -19.88 -56.26 22.00
CA VAL A 101 -21.17 -55.58 22.12
C VAL A 101 -22.09 -56.33 23.09
N THR A 102 -22.42 -55.71 24.22
CA THR A 102 -23.55 -56.12 25.08
C THR A 102 -24.75 -55.19 24.89
N PRO A 103 -25.97 -55.71 24.66
CA PRO A 103 -27.16 -54.91 24.41
C PRO A 103 -27.79 -54.44 25.73
N ARG A 104 -27.54 -53.19 26.12
CA ARG A 104 -28.18 -52.56 27.29
C ARG A 104 -28.88 -51.24 27.02
N LEU A 105 -29.21 -50.94 25.77
CA LEU A 105 -30.09 -49.83 25.43
C LEU A 105 -31.19 -50.33 24.49
N GLY A 106 -32.40 -50.45 25.01
CA GLY A 106 -33.59 -50.91 24.29
C GLY A 106 -34.05 -49.90 23.24
N LYS A 107 -33.30 -49.79 22.14
CA LYS A 107 -33.70 -49.09 20.92
C LYS A 107 -33.36 -49.97 19.74
N ASP A 108 -34.39 -50.32 18.98
CA ASP A 108 -34.29 -51.21 17.81
C ASP A 108 -33.41 -50.57 16.73
N ALA A 109 -32.64 -51.40 16.02
CA ALA A 109 -31.74 -50.99 14.95
C ALA A 109 -32.47 -50.23 13.82
N ALA A 110 -33.79 -50.44 13.68
CA ALA A 110 -34.64 -49.73 12.73
C ALA A 110 -34.72 -48.21 13.00
N ASP A 111 -34.66 -47.77 14.26
CA ASP A 111 -34.80 -46.36 14.64
C ASP A 111 -33.54 -45.54 14.31
N PHE A 112 -32.36 -46.19 14.30
CA PHE A 112 -31.13 -45.54 13.82
C PHE A 112 -31.17 -45.30 12.31
N VAL A 113 -31.71 -46.25 11.55
CA VAL A 113 -31.78 -46.14 10.09
C VAL A 113 -32.75 -45.04 9.66
N THR A 114 -33.86 -44.84 10.37
CA THR A 114 -34.80 -43.74 10.10
C THR A 114 -34.23 -42.38 10.51
N ALA A 115 -33.54 -42.28 11.65
CA ALA A 115 -32.84 -41.05 12.06
C ALA A 115 -31.77 -40.62 11.05
N ILE A 116 -30.96 -41.56 10.55
CA ILE A 116 -29.94 -41.31 9.52
C ILE A 116 -30.57 -40.90 8.18
N LYS A 117 -31.81 -41.31 7.89
CA LYS A 117 -32.49 -40.98 6.63
C LYS A 117 -33.13 -39.60 6.63
N VAL A 118 -33.53 -39.08 7.80
CA VAL A 118 -34.09 -37.73 7.95
C VAL A 118 -33.01 -36.64 7.85
N GLU A 119 -31.77 -36.94 8.25
CA GLU A 119 -30.67 -35.96 8.26
C GLU A 119 -30.02 -35.74 6.87
N LYS A 120 -30.28 -36.62 5.90
CA LYS A 120 -29.70 -36.53 4.54
C LYS A 120 -30.21 -35.38 3.67
N ASN A 121 -31.18 -34.60 4.14
CA ASN A 121 -31.86 -33.59 3.33
C ASN A 121 -31.56 -32.13 3.75
N LYS A 122 -30.55 -31.90 4.61
CA LYS A 122 -30.04 -30.55 4.88
C LYS A 122 -28.58 -30.49 4.46
N PRO A 123 -28.18 -29.57 3.57
CA PRO A 123 -26.76 -29.36 3.30
C PRO A 123 -26.13 -28.68 4.51
N THR A 124 -25.73 -29.47 5.51
CA THR A 124 -24.82 -29.03 6.57
C THR A 124 -23.44 -28.86 5.95
N LEU A 125 -23.16 -27.66 5.46
CA LEU A 125 -21.80 -27.29 5.08
C LEU A 125 -20.91 -27.44 6.31
N SER A 126 -19.82 -28.20 6.18
CA SER A 126 -18.75 -28.24 7.18
C SER A 126 -18.35 -26.80 7.54
N MET A 127 -17.98 -26.55 8.80
CA MET A 127 -17.44 -25.25 9.24
C MET A 127 -16.34 -24.72 8.31
N ALA A 128 -15.52 -25.61 7.72
CA ALA A 128 -14.51 -25.26 6.74
C ALA A 128 -15.10 -24.81 5.38
N ALA A 129 -16.21 -25.41 4.95
CA ALA A 129 -16.92 -25.03 3.74
C ALA A 129 -17.69 -23.71 3.93
N GLN A 130 -18.28 -23.48 5.10
CA GLN A 130 -18.92 -22.22 5.49
C GLN A 130 -17.91 -21.06 5.44
N ARG A 131 -16.71 -21.25 6.03
CA ARG A 131 -15.63 -20.26 6.02
C ARG A 131 -15.11 -19.98 4.60
N ARG A 132 -15.00 -20.99 3.75
CA ARG A 132 -14.60 -20.83 2.33
C ARG A 132 -15.64 -20.07 1.52
N SER A 133 -16.93 -20.38 1.68
CA SER A 133 -18.01 -19.68 0.99
C SER A 133 -18.09 -18.19 1.38
N SER A 134 -17.85 -17.88 2.66
CA SER A 134 -17.77 -16.49 3.13
C SER A 134 -16.63 -15.71 2.48
N LEU A 135 -15.47 -16.33 2.22
CA LEU A 135 -14.34 -15.68 1.57
C LEU A 135 -14.59 -15.45 0.07
N ASP A 136 -15.20 -16.43 -0.63
CA ASP A 136 -15.56 -16.27 -2.04
C ASP A 136 -16.61 -15.16 -2.25
N ASN A 137 -17.58 -15.04 -1.34
CA ASN A 137 -18.56 -13.95 -1.37
C ASN A 137 -17.93 -12.57 -1.14
N SER A 138 -16.88 -12.48 -0.30
CA SER A 138 -16.12 -11.24 -0.06
C SER A 138 -15.28 -10.83 -1.27
N ILE A 139 -14.70 -11.80 -1.99
CA ILE A 139 -13.91 -11.55 -3.20
C ILE A 139 -14.81 -11.15 -4.38
N GLY A 140 -16.03 -11.70 -4.46
CA GLY A 140 -16.99 -11.35 -5.50
C GLY A 140 -17.64 -9.97 -5.34
N MET A 141 -17.54 -9.35 -4.17
CA MET A 141 -18.20 -8.06 -3.88
C MET A 141 -17.35 -6.84 -4.28
N TYR A 142 -16.04 -7.01 -4.45
CA TYR A 142 -15.16 -5.98 -5.01
C TYR A 142 -14.82 -6.33 -6.45
N ASN A 143 -15.45 -5.62 -7.39
CA ASN A 143 -15.12 -5.70 -8.80
C ASN A 143 -13.76 -5.03 -9.07
N TRP A 144 -12.69 -5.70 -8.65
CA TRP A 144 -11.30 -5.23 -8.77
C TRP A 144 -10.91 -4.86 -10.20
N LYS A 145 -11.61 -5.41 -11.21
CA LYS A 145 -11.43 -5.04 -12.62
C LYS A 145 -11.96 -3.64 -12.90
N GLU A 146 -13.19 -3.33 -12.48
CA GLU A 146 -13.77 -1.99 -12.61
C GLU A 146 -12.95 -0.96 -11.81
N GLN A 147 -12.50 -1.32 -10.61
CA GLN A 147 -11.70 -0.41 -9.78
C GLN A 147 -10.31 -0.14 -10.39
N ALA A 148 -9.68 -1.14 -11.00
CA ALA A 148 -8.42 -0.97 -11.72
C ALA A 148 -8.59 -0.17 -13.04
N GLU A 149 -9.73 -0.30 -13.71
CA GLU A 149 -10.06 0.51 -14.90
C GLU A 149 -10.33 1.97 -14.54
N LEU A 150 -11.03 2.24 -13.44
CA LEU A 150 -11.24 3.60 -12.93
C LEU A 150 -9.92 4.29 -12.57
N HIS A 151 -9.04 3.63 -11.82
CA HIS A 151 -7.72 4.18 -11.50
C HIS A 151 -6.86 4.45 -12.74
N ARG A 152 -7.03 3.64 -13.80
CA ARG A 152 -6.33 3.85 -15.07
C ARG A 152 -6.89 5.07 -15.81
N GLN A 153 -8.21 5.26 -15.79
CA GLN A 153 -8.84 6.46 -16.38
C GLN A 153 -8.46 7.72 -15.63
N GLU A 154 -8.52 7.72 -14.29
CA GLU A 154 -8.11 8.87 -13.47
C GLU A 154 -6.64 9.26 -13.71
N PHE A 155 -5.76 8.28 -13.89
CA PHE A 155 -4.36 8.55 -14.20
C PHE A 155 -4.20 9.25 -15.57
N LEU A 156 -4.93 8.77 -16.59
CA LEU A 156 -4.89 9.37 -17.92
C LEU A 156 -5.47 10.78 -17.92
N GLU A 157 -6.60 10.98 -17.23
CA GLU A 157 -7.25 12.30 -17.09
C GLU A 157 -6.33 13.29 -16.34
N ARG A 158 -5.63 12.83 -15.30
CA ARG A 158 -4.67 13.67 -14.57
C ARG A 158 -3.48 14.08 -15.42
N GLU A 159 -2.98 13.19 -16.26
CA GLU A 159 -1.87 13.50 -17.18
C GLU A 159 -2.33 14.42 -18.32
N GLU A 160 -3.54 14.24 -18.83
CA GLU A 160 -4.14 15.14 -19.82
C GLU A 160 -4.37 16.54 -19.25
N SER A 161 -4.93 16.63 -18.03
CA SER A 161 -5.13 17.90 -17.32
C SER A 161 -3.80 18.65 -17.09
N LYS A 162 -2.74 17.94 -16.69
CA LYS A 162 -1.39 18.54 -16.59
C LYS A 162 -0.88 19.05 -17.93
N LYS A 163 -1.09 18.28 -19.00
CA LYS A 163 -0.64 18.66 -20.35
C LYS A 163 -1.39 19.89 -20.85
N GLU A 164 -2.70 19.94 -20.66
CA GLU A 164 -3.54 21.08 -21.02
C GLU A 164 -3.14 22.33 -20.22
N GLN A 165 -2.89 22.19 -18.91
CA GLN A 165 -2.40 23.29 -18.09
C GLN A 165 -1.03 23.80 -18.56
N ALA A 166 -0.13 22.91 -18.95
CA ALA A 166 1.17 23.30 -19.52
C ALA A 166 1.01 24.03 -20.87
N GLU A 167 0.07 23.58 -21.71
CA GLU A 167 -0.22 24.22 -22.99
C GLU A 167 -0.87 25.60 -22.80
N GLN A 168 -1.78 25.74 -21.84
CA GLN A 168 -2.37 27.02 -21.47
C GLN A 168 -1.30 28.02 -21.06
N ARG A 169 -0.36 27.61 -20.19
CA ARG A 169 0.77 28.47 -19.78
C ARG A 169 1.64 28.90 -20.96
N ARG A 170 1.85 28.02 -21.95
CA ARG A 170 2.57 28.36 -23.18
C ARG A 170 1.81 29.41 -24.00
N ARG A 171 0.50 29.24 -24.16
CA ARG A 171 -0.34 30.21 -24.88
C ARG A 171 -0.32 31.58 -24.18
N ASP A 172 -0.47 31.60 -22.86
CA ASP A 172 -0.42 32.84 -22.09
C ASP A 172 0.94 33.54 -22.22
N ASP A 173 2.05 32.80 -22.16
CA ASP A 173 3.40 33.35 -22.35
C ASP A 173 3.62 33.88 -23.78
N GLU A 174 3.07 33.21 -24.80
CA GLU A 174 3.13 33.68 -26.19
C GLU A 174 2.30 34.96 -26.38
N THR A 175 1.12 35.02 -25.79
CA THR A 175 0.25 36.20 -25.80
C THR A 175 0.96 37.38 -25.12
N ARG A 176 1.56 37.15 -23.96
CA ARG A 176 2.35 38.17 -23.24
C ARG A 176 3.53 38.68 -24.08
N ARG A 177 4.21 37.80 -24.82
CA ARG A 177 5.30 38.21 -25.72
C ARG A 177 4.79 39.08 -26.86
N HIS A 178 3.61 38.77 -27.41
CA HIS A 178 2.99 39.59 -28.45
C HIS A 178 2.63 40.98 -27.91
N GLU A 179 1.95 41.04 -26.76
CA GLU A 179 1.56 42.30 -26.12
C GLU A 179 2.76 43.20 -25.79
N LEU A 180 3.88 42.61 -25.36
CA LEU A 180 5.12 43.35 -25.11
C LEU A 180 5.68 43.96 -26.39
N LYS A 181 5.68 43.22 -27.50
CA LYS A 181 6.13 43.76 -28.80
C LYS A 181 5.23 44.89 -29.28
N ASP A 182 3.92 44.72 -29.20
CA ASP A 182 2.95 45.74 -29.60
C ASP A 182 3.06 47.00 -28.73
N ARG A 183 3.35 46.83 -27.44
CA ARG A 183 3.62 47.97 -26.54
C ARG A 183 4.91 48.69 -26.93
N GLU A 184 5.98 47.95 -27.16
CA GLU A 184 7.28 48.52 -27.53
C GLU A 184 7.21 49.26 -28.89
N GLU A 185 6.45 48.75 -29.85
CA GLU A 185 6.20 49.43 -31.13
C GLU A 185 5.45 50.76 -30.92
N ARG A 186 4.38 50.76 -30.11
CA ARG A 186 3.65 51.99 -29.76
C ARG A 186 4.54 53.03 -29.09
N GLU A 187 5.42 52.61 -28.18
CA GLU A 187 6.37 53.50 -27.51
C GLU A 187 7.39 54.08 -28.51
N ARG A 188 7.91 53.28 -29.45
CA ARG A 188 8.80 53.77 -30.53
C ARG A 188 8.11 54.78 -31.44
N GLU A 189 6.85 54.54 -31.80
CA GLU A 189 6.10 55.50 -32.61
C GLU A 189 5.81 56.80 -31.85
N ALA A 190 5.43 56.72 -30.58
CA ALA A 190 5.21 57.89 -29.73
C ALA A 190 6.49 58.73 -29.63
N TYR A 191 7.63 58.09 -29.39
CA TYR A 191 8.93 58.75 -29.36
C TYR A 191 9.27 59.45 -30.68
N LYS A 192 9.00 58.81 -31.83
CA LYS A 192 9.18 59.45 -33.15
C LYS A 192 8.27 60.67 -33.33
N ARG A 193 7.02 60.61 -32.89
CA ARG A 193 6.07 61.73 -32.95
C ARG A 193 6.54 62.90 -32.08
N GLU A 194 7.03 62.61 -30.87
CA GLU A 194 7.59 63.63 -29.97
C GLU A 194 8.82 64.30 -30.58
N GLN A 195 9.75 63.53 -31.15
CA GLN A 195 10.94 64.07 -31.83
C GLN A 195 10.55 64.97 -33.01
N GLN A 196 9.56 64.57 -33.82
CA GLN A 196 9.04 65.40 -34.91
C GLN A 196 8.39 66.69 -34.38
N HIS A 197 7.57 66.57 -33.33
CA HIS A 197 6.92 67.72 -32.70
C HIS A 197 7.94 68.71 -32.13
N GLU A 198 8.97 68.22 -31.44
CA GLU A 198 10.06 69.02 -30.89
C GLU A 198 10.84 69.75 -31.99
N LEU A 199 11.16 69.07 -33.09
CA LEU A 199 11.85 69.66 -34.23
C LEU A 199 11.02 70.78 -34.88
N VAL A 200 9.72 70.56 -35.05
CA VAL A 200 8.79 71.57 -35.58
C VAL A 200 8.69 72.78 -34.65
N MET A 201 8.58 72.55 -33.34
CA MET A 201 8.53 73.61 -32.32
C MET A 201 9.83 74.42 -32.28
N MET A 202 11.00 73.76 -32.30
CA MET A 202 12.30 74.43 -32.40
C MET A 202 12.44 75.26 -33.68
N SER A 203 12.00 74.72 -34.82
CA SER A 203 11.99 75.45 -36.10
C SER A 203 11.08 76.69 -36.04
N PHE A 204 9.92 76.58 -35.40
CA PHE A 204 9.01 77.71 -35.21
C PHE A 204 9.61 78.79 -34.29
N MET A 205 10.20 78.39 -33.16
CA MET A 205 10.89 79.30 -32.24
C MET A 205 12.09 80.00 -32.90
N ALA A 206 12.87 79.27 -33.71
CA ALA A 206 13.98 79.84 -34.46
C ALA A 206 13.51 80.90 -35.48
N LYS A 207 12.37 80.69 -36.15
CA LYS A 207 11.78 81.69 -37.04
C LYS A 207 11.26 82.92 -36.29
N LEU A 208 10.61 82.73 -35.14
CA LEU A 208 10.15 83.86 -34.31
C LEU A 208 11.31 84.71 -33.79
N LEU A 209 12.41 84.08 -33.38
CA LEU A 209 13.61 84.79 -32.89
C LEU A 209 14.46 85.37 -34.03
N GLY A 210 14.48 84.73 -35.20
CA GLY A 210 15.22 85.20 -36.39
C GLY A 210 14.53 86.34 -37.16
N ASN A 211 13.23 86.54 -36.99
CA ASN A 211 12.47 87.64 -37.59
C ASN A 211 12.47 88.92 -36.74
N SER A 212 13.21 88.95 -35.63
CA SER A 212 13.41 90.13 -34.79
C SER A 212 14.77 90.80 -35.10
N ASN A 213 14.86 91.44 -36.26
CA ASN A 213 15.90 92.44 -36.60
C ASN A 213 15.29 93.51 -37.51
#